data_AF-A0A7V5N9K7-F1
#
_entry.id   AF-A0A7V5N9K7-F1
#
_cell.length_a   1.000
_cell.length_b   1.000
_cell.length_c   1.000
_cell.angle_alpha   90.00
_cell.angle_beta   90.00
_cell.angle_gamma   90.00
#
_symmetry.space_group_name_H-M   'P 1'
#
loop_
_entity.id
_entity.type
_entity.pdbx_description
1 polymer ?
#
loop_
_entity_poly.entity_id
_entity_poly.type
_entity_poly.pdbx_seq_one_letter_code
_entity_poly.pdbx_strand_id
1 'polypeptide(L)' 'MKIRCNIGTGGRIIRIVTGIILIADAVLLYRFGFPGNGFFSRFLQAVLLLMGAFAIFEGAAGWCMIRAMGKKTRF' A
#
# COMPACT_ATOMS: atom_id res chain seq x y z
N MET A 1 -9.94 19.88 -0.91
CA MET A 1 -9.07 19.90 0.29
C MET A 1 -7.64 19.63 -0.17
N LYS A 2 -6.68 20.55 0.03
CA LYS A 2 -5.29 20.36 -0.44
C LYS A 2 -4.55 19.44 0.54
N ILE A 3 -4.21 18.25 0.07
CA ILE A 3 -3.33 17.35 0.81
C ILE A 3 -1.95 18.02 0.88
N ARG A 4 -1.49 18.37 2.09
CA ARG A 4 -0.16 18.94 2.29
C ARG A 4 0.87 17.82 2.25
N CYS A 5 1.94 18.04 1.49
CA CYS A 5 3.07 17.12 1.46
C CYS A 5 3.65 16.99 2.87
N ASN A 6 3.68 15.77 3.40
CA ASN A 6 4.17 15.45 4.75
C ASN A 6 5.21 14.32 4.72
N ILE A 7 5.73 13.96 3.54
CA ILE A 7 6.74 12.92 3.39
C ILE A 7 7.86 13.45 2.51
N GLY A 8 9.11 13.18 2.88
CA GLY A 8 10.26 13.44 2.03
C GLY A 8 10.34 12.49 0.83
N THR A 9 11.21 12.79 -0.13
CA THR A 9 11.36 12.00 -1.37
C THR A 9 11.62 10.52 -1.11
N GLY A 10 12.47 10.18 -0.12
CA GLY A 10 12.73 8.79 0.26
C GLY A 10 11.48 8.04 0.75
N GLY A 11 10.69 8.67 1.62
CA GLY A 11 9.45 8.06 2.12
C GLY A 11 8.36 7.93 1.07
N ARG A 12 8.39 8.75 0.01
CA ARG A 12 7.53 8.59 -1.17
C ARG A 12 7.93 7.36 -1.98
N ILE A 13 9.23 7.22 -2.28
CA ILE A 13 9.76 6.09 -3.03
C ILE A 13 9.46 4.78 -2.31
N ILE A 14 9.76 4.69 -1.00
CA ILE A 14 9.50 3.49 -0.21
C ILE A 14 8.03 3.07 -0.29
N ARG A 15 7.09 4.02 -0.15
CA ARG A 15 5.65 3.71 -0.23
C ARG A 15 5.20 3.24 -1.61
N ILE A 16 5.71 3.85 -2.67
CA ILE A 16 5.41 3.42 -4.04
C ILE A 16 5.95 2.01 -4.29
N VAL A 17 7.21 1.75 -3.91
CA VAL A 17 7.84 0.43 -4.07
C VAL A 17 7.10 -0.63 -3.25
N THR A 18 6.80 -0.36 -1.98
CA THR A 18 6.01 -1.28 -1.14
C THR A 18 4.63 -1.54 -1.73
N GLY A 19 3.96 -0.50 -2.26
CA GLY A 19 2.65 -0.65 -2.88
C GLY A 19 2.69 -1.49 -4.16
N ILE A 20 3.72 -1.32 -5.00
CA ILE A 20 3.95 -2.16 -6.20
C ILE A 20 4.19 -3.61 -5.79
N ILE A 21 5.03 -3.86 -4.78
CA ILE A 21 5.30 -5.20 -4.27
C ILE A 21 4.01 -5.86 -3.75
N LEU A 22 3.19 -5.13 -2.98
CA LEU A 22 1.91 -5.65 -2.47
C LEU A 22 0.92 -6.00 -3.59
N ILE A 23 0.82 -5.17 -4.63
CA ILE A 23 -0.03 -5.47 -5.78
C ILE A 23 0.49 -6.69 -6.53
N ALA A 24 1.80 -6.76 -6.77
CA ALA A 24 2.41 -7.91 -7.44
C ALA A 24 2.16 -9.21 -6.65
N ASP A 25 2.33 -9.16 -5.33
CA ASP A 25 2.09 -10.30 -4.45
C ASP A 25 0.61 -10.72 -4.47
N ALA A 26 -0.33 -9.76 -4.40
CA ALA A 26 -1.76 -10.05 -4.52
C ALA A 26 -2.11 -10.74 -5.85
N VAL A 27 -1.51 -10.31 -6.96
CA VAL A 27 -1.71 -10.91 -8.29
C VAL A 27 -1.11 -12.31 -8.36
N LEU A 28 0.09 -12.51 -7.80
CA LEU A 28 0.73 -13.83 -7.74
C LEU A 28 -0.09 -14.81 -6.90
N LEU A 29 -0.52 -14.41 -5.69
CA LEU A 29 -1.39 -15.20 -4.81
C LEU A 29 -2.70 -15.58 -5.51
N TYR A 30 -3.31 -14.63 -6.22
CA TYR A 30 -4.51 -14.88 -7.02
C TYR A 30 -4.24 -15.90 -8.14
N ARG A 31 -3.12 -15.76 -8.86
CA ARG A 31 -2.74 -16.58 -10.02
C ARG A 31 -2.39 -18.02 -9.66
N PHE A 32 -1.75 -18.22 -8.50
CA PHE A 32 -1.38 -19.54 -7.98
C PHE A 32 -2.45 -20.15 -7.07
N GLY A 33 -3.53 -19.42 -6.76
CA GLY A 33 -4.60 -19.90 -5.89
C GLY A 33 -4.13 -20.17 -4.46
N PHE A 34 -3.09 -19.47 -3.99
CA PHE A 34 -2.52 -19.61 -2.66
C PHE A 34 -3.07 -18.51 -1.72
N PRO A 35 -3.32 -18.79 -0.43
CA PRO A 35 -3.26 -20.09 0.26
C PRO A 35 -4.47 -21.03 -0.03
N GLY A 36 -5.42 -20.59 -0.85
CA GLY A 36 -6.54 -21.39 -1.33
C GLY A 36 -7.49 -20.57 -2.19
N ASN A 37 -8.60 -21.15 -2.62
CA ASN A 37 -9.64 -20.47 -3.40
C ASN A 37 -10.89 -20.08 -2.59
N GLY A 38 -10.86 -20.26 -1.28
CA GLY A 38 -11.97 -19.91 -0.39
C GLY A 38 -12.19 -18.40 -0.28
N PHE A 39 -13.36 -18.01 0.23
CA PHE A 39 -13.75 -16.61 0.42
C PHE A 39 -12.70 -15.79 1.18
N PHE A 40 -12.15 -16.33 2.28
CA PHE A 40 -11.11 -15.67 3.06
C PHE A 40 -9.83 -15.39 2.25
N SER A 41 -9.42 -16.30 1.37
CA SER A 41 -8.24 -16.12 0.52
C SER A 41 -8.48 -15.01 -0.51
N ARG A 42 -9.66 -15.01 -1.16
CA ARG A 42 -10.05 -13.94 -2.10
C ARG A 42 -10.18 -12.59 -1.42
N PHE A 43 -10.73 -12.56 -0.20
CA PHE A 43 -10.82 -11.36 0.61
C PHE A 43 -9.43 -10.81 0.98
N LEU A 44 -8.51 -11.68 1.41
CA LEU A 44 -7.12 -11.29 1.70
C LEU A 44 -6.42 -10.71 0.46
N GLN A 45 -6.55 -11.35 -0.69
CA GLN A 45 -6.01 -10.87 -1.97
C GLN A 45 -6.56 -9.48 -2.33
N ALA A 46 -7.86 -9.25 -2.14
CA ALA A 46 -8.48 -7.94 -2.37
C ALA A 46 -7.96 -6.87 -1.41
N VAL A 47 -7.81 -7.20 -0.11
CA VAL A 47 -7.25 -6.28 0.88
C VAL A 47 -5.80 -5.92 0.56
N LEU A 48 -4.97 -6.89 0.18
CA LEU A 48 -3.58 -6.64 -0.24
C LEU A 48 -3.51 -5.70 -1.44
N LEU A 49 -4.38 -5.90 -2.43
CA LEU A 49 -4.45 -5.06 -3.61
C LEU A 49 -4.87 -3.63 -3.28
N LEU A 50 -5.88 -3.47 -2.41
CA LEU A 50 -6.32 -2.15 -1.93
C LEU A 50 -5.25 -1.45 -1.09
N MET A 51 -4.58 -2.17 -0.19
CA MET A 51 -3.48 -1.62 0.60
C MET A 51 -2.28 -1.21 -0.27
N GLY A 52 -1.95 -2.01 -1.29
CA GLY A 52 -0.90 -1.67 -2.24
C GLY A 52 -1.24 -0.41 -3.04
N ALA A 53 -2.48 -0.32 -3.56
CA ALA A 53 -2.96 0.87 -4.26
C ALA A 53 -2.94 2.12 -3.35
N PHE A 54 -3.36 1.96 -2.10
CA PHE A 54 -3.32 3.03 -1.11
C PHE A 54 -1.90 3.50 -0.80
N ALA A 55 -0.93 2.58 -0.68
CA ALA A 55 0.48 2.93 -0.47
C ALA A 55 1.07 3.70 -1.67
N ILE A 56 0.73 3.31 -2.91
CA ILE A 56 1.12 4.06 -4.11
C ILE A 56 0.49 5.45 -4.07
N PHE A 57 -0.79 5.57 -3.72
CA PHE A 57 -1.47 6.85 -3.59
C PHE A 57 -0.80 7.76 -2.55
N GLU A 58 -0.48 7.25 -1.36
CA GLU A 58 0.25 8.01 -0.34
C GLU A 58 1.59 8.55 -0.86
N GLY A 59 2.36 7.69 -1.53
CA GLY A 59 3.64 8.08 -2.12
C GLY A 59 3.48 9.11 -3.25
N ALA A 60 2.52 8.92 -4.15
CA ALA A 60 2.22 9.81 -5.27
C ALA A 60 1.70 11.17 -4.79
N ALA A 61 0.80 11.21 -3.82
CA ALA A 61 0.30 12.45 -3.21
C ALA A 61 1.35 13.15 -2.33
N GLY A 62 2.42 12.44 -1.93
CA GLY A 62 3.41 12.97 -0.99
C GLY A 62 2.86 13.07 0.44
N TRP A 63 1.88 12.24 0.77
CA TRP A 63 1.12 12.34 2.00
C TRP A 63 0.97 11.00 2.67
N CYS A 64 1.30 10.94 3.96
CA CYS A 64 1.11 9.75 4.76
C CYS A 64 0.06 10.01 5.81
N MET A 65 -0.97 9.17 5.83
CA MET A 65 -2.03 9.17 6.84
C MET A 65 -1.45 9.01 8.25
N ILE A 66 -0.50 8.10 8.45
CA ILE A 66 0.11 7.82 9.76
C ILE A 66 0.78 9.06 10.34
N ARG A 67 1.55 9.81 9.52
CA ARG A 67 2.17 11.06 9.95
C ARG A 67 1.15 12.17 10.15
N ALA A 68 0.07 12.19 9.36
CA ALA A 68 -1.05 13.12 9.55
C ALA A 68 -1.80 12.86 10.87
N MET A 69 -1.83 11.62 11.36
CA MET A 69 -2.34 11.23 12.68
C MET A 69 -1.36 11.55 13.83
N GLY A 70 -0.23 12.21 13.55
CA GLY A 70 0.74 12.65 14.57
C GLY A 70 1.79 11.60 14.97
N LYS A 71 1.82 10.43 14.32
CA LYS A 71 2.85 9.42 14.58
C LYS A 71 4.17 9.80 13.89
N LYS A 72 5.25 9.83 14.67
CA LYS A 72 6.61 10.04 14.14
C LYS A 72 7.13 8.76 13.51
N THR A 73 7.13 8.71 12.18
CA THR A 73 7.81 7.67 11.40
C THR A 73 9.21 8.16 10.99
N ARG A 74 10.23 7.30 11.07
CA ARG A 74 11.59 7.61 10.60
C ARG A 74 11.66 7.79 9.08
N PHE A 75 10.67 7.26 8.35
CA PHE A 75 10.58 7.23 6.89
C PHE A 75 9.14 7.56 6.43
#